data_AF-A0A958MSK9-F1
#
_entry.id   AF-A0A958MSK9-F1
#
_cell.length_a   1.000
_cell.length_b   1.000
_cell.length_c   1.000
_cell.angle_alpha   90.00
_cell.angle_beta   90.00
_cell.angle_gamma   90.00
#
_symmetry.space_group_name_H-M   'P 1'
#
loop_
_entity.id
_entity.type
_entity.pdbx_description
1 polymer ?
#
loop_
_entity_poly.entity_id
_entity_poly.type
_entity_poly.pdbx_seq_one_letter_code
_entity_poly.pdbx_strand_id
1 'polypeptide(L)'
;MNFDDMMKELRTEYLESLPAKLNDLENSLNQEDVDCLREDFHKLKGTGKTYGFPEISELGEVVERLLTHRPQAYSQVVPNAIGILKDIHRERSASREFDLSEDGRFTQIRSLSL
;
A
#
# COMPACT_ATOMS: atom_id res chain seq x y z
N MET A 1 -5.10 -20.65 22.65
CA MET A 1 -4.77 -19.82 21.50
C MET A 1 -3.42 -20.25 20.99
N ASN A 2 -3.35 -20.72 19.74
CA ASN A 2 -2.07 -21.11 19.13
C ASN A 2 -1.49 -19.92 18.34
N PHE A 3 -0.27 -20.09 17.81
CA PHE A 3 0.39 -19.05 17.01
C PHE A 3 -0.41 -18.67 15.76
N ASP A 4 -1.06 -19.63 15.11
CA ASP A 4 -1.86 -19.40 13.90
C ASP A 4 -3.09 -18.52 14.15
N ASP A 5 -3.75 -18.71 15.29
CA ASP A 5 -4.89 -17.90 15.72
C ASP A 5 -4.47 -16.45 15.97
N MET A 6 -3.33 -16.26 16.67
CA MET A 6 -2.76 -14.93 16.91
C MET A 6 -2.40 -14.22 15.59
N MET A 7 -1.79 -14.92 14.63
CA MET A 7 -1.47 -14.36 13.33
C MET A 7 -2.71 -14.04 12.47
N LYS A 8 -3.84 -14.71 12.69
CA LYS A 8 -5.11 -14.38 12.04
C LYS A 8 -5.73 -13.11 12.62
N GLU A 9 -5.69 -12.94 13.94
CA GLU A 9 -6.17 -11.73 14.60
C GLU A 9 -5.36 -10.50 14.15
N LEU A 10 -4.03 -10.57 14.20
CA LEU A 10 -3.16 -9.49 13.74
C LEU A 10 -3.38 -9.12 12.27
N ARG A 11 -3.66 -10.11 11.41
CA ARG A 11 -4.03 -9.88 10.01
C ARG A 11 -5.34 -9.12 9.88
N THR A 12 -6.32 -9.49 10.69
CA THR A 12 -7.64 -8.87 10.69
C THR A 12 -7.53 -7.41 11.16
N GLU A 13 -6.85 -7.17 12.27
CA GLU A 13 -6.59 -5.81 12.79
C GLU A 13 -5.86 -4.94 11.76
N TYR A 14 -4.88 -5.51 11.05
CA TYR A 14 -4.18 -4.78 10.00
C TYR A 14 -5.11 -4.36 8.86
N LEU A 15 -5.97 -5.27 8.38
CA LEU A 15 -6.96 -4.94 7.35
C LEU A 15 -7.97 -3.90 7.84
N GLU A 16 -8.44 -4.00 9.08
CA GLU A 16 -9.35 -3.02 9.69
C GLU A 16 -8.70 -1.64 9.84
N SER A 17 -7.38 -1.57 10.00
CA SER A 17 -6.62 -0.31 10.05
C SER A 17 -6.36 0.31 8.68
N LEU A 18 -6.46 -0.47 7.60
CA LEU A 18 -6.08 -0.06 6.25
C LEU A 18 -6.95 1.09 5.70
N PRO A 19 -8.29 1.13 5.92
CA PRO A 19 -9.11 2.28 5.57
C PRO A 19 -8.65 3.60 6.20
N ALA A 20 -8.20 3.58 7.46
CA ALA A 20 -7.69 4.79 8.11
C ALA A 20 -6.41 5.28 7.44
N LYS A 21 -5.48 4.36 7.14
CA LYS A 21 -4.25 4.67 6.39
C LYS A 21 -4.52 5.22 4.99
N LEU A 22 -5.56 4.72 4.32
CA LEU A 22 -5.98 5.22 3.02
C LEU A 22 -6.49 6.66 3.11
N ASN A 23 -7.26 6.99 4.15
CA ASN A 23 -7.70 8.37 4.38
C ASN A 23 -6.51 9.30 4.66
N ASP A 24 -5.52 8.84 5.43
CA ASP A 24 -4.30 9.61 5.68
C ASP A 24 -3.53 9.90 4.39
N LEU A 25 -3.35 8.88 3.52
CA LEU A 25 -2.74 9.04 2.20
C LEU A 25 -3.51 10.01 1.31
N GLU A 26 -4.85 9.95 1.30
CA GLU A 26 -5.68 10.89 0.55
C GLU A 26 -5.54 12.33 1.08
N ASN A 27 -5.45 12.49 2.40
CA ASN A 27 -5.23 13.80 3.02
C ASN A 27 -3.85 14.37 2.65
N SER A 28 -2.79 13.57 2.76
CA SER A 28 -1.43 14.00 2.37
C SER A 28 -1.35 14.31 0.88
N LEU A 29 -2.05 13.56 0.03
CA LEU A 29 -2.16 13.86 -1.40
C LEU A 29 -2.85 15.21 -1.65
N ASN A 30 -3.97 15.47 -0.96
CA ASN A 30 -4.72 16.72 -1.08
C ASN A 30 -3.94 17.94 -0.57
N GLN A 31 -3.04 17.73 0.40
CA GLN A 31 -2.14 18.76 0.92
C GLN A 31 -0.86 18.91 0.12
N GLU A 32 -0.67 18.10 -0.93
CA GLU A 32 0.56 18.02 -1.73
C GLU A 32 1.82 17.73 -0.87
N ASP A 33 1.63 17.05 0.26
CA ASP A 33 2.69 16.73 1.22
C ASP A 33 3.42 15.45 0.81
N VAL A 34 4.40 15.61 -0.08
CA VAL A 34 5.16 14.49 -0.65
C VAL A 34 6.02 13.77 0.41
N ASP A 35 6.47 14.47 1.45
CA ASP A 35 7.24 13.87 2.52
C ASP A 35 6.37 12.96 3.39
N CYS A 36 5.16 13.41 3.77
CA CYS A 36 4.19 12.55 4.46
C CYS A 36 3.80 11.34 3.60
N LEU A 37 3.54 11.55 2.30
CA LEU A 37 3.24 10.44 1.38
C LEU A 37 4.36 9.38 1.38
N ARG A 38 5.62 9.83 1.27
CA ARG A 38 6.79 8.92 1.30
C ARG A 38 6.88 8.15 2.60
N GLU A 39 6.67 8.80 3.75
CA GLU A 39 6.66 8.14 5.05
C GLU A 39 5.53 7.12 5.19
N ASP A 40 4.35 7.40 4.67
CA ASP A 40 3.22 6.48 4.74
C ASP A 40 3.44 5.24 3.86
N PHE A 41 3.99 5.40 2.66
CA PHE A 41 4.42 4.26 1.83
C PHE A 41 5.58 3.48 2.47
N HIS A 42 6.50 4.14 3.16
CA HIS A 42 7.55 3.47 3.95
C HIS A 42 6.96 2.61 5.08
N LYS A 43 5.94 3.10 5.80
CA LYS A 43 5.24 2.32 6.84
C LYS A 43 4.49 1.14 6.23
N LEU A 44 3.81 1.32 5.09
CA LEU A 44 3.13 0.23 4.38
C LEU A 44 4.12 -0.85 3.93
N LYS A 45 5.27 -0.45 3.39
CA LYS A 45 6.39 -1.35 3.07
C LYS A 45 6.80 -2.20 4.26
N GLY A 46 7.02 -1.58 5.43
CA GLY A 46 7.47 -2.30 6.64
C GLY A 46 6.40 -3.22 7.25
N THR A 47 5.14 -2.85 7.13
CA THR A 47 4.04 -3.55 7.82
C THR A 47 3.42 -4.67 6.98
N GLY A 48 3.29 -4.54 5.66
CA GLY A 48 2.61 -5.52 4.80
C GLY A 48 3.10 -6.96 4.99
N LYS A 49 4.39 -7.21 4.77
CA LYS A 49 5.05 -8.52 4.93
C LYS A 49 4.94 -9.05 6.36
N THR A 50 5.08 -8.19 7.35
CA THR A 50 4.97 -8.55 8.77
C THR A 50 3.61 -9.15 9.10
N TYR A 51 2.54 -8.58 8.51
CA TYR A 51 1.18 -9.08 8.67
C TYR A 51 0.76 -10.06 7.56
N GLY A 52 1.64 -10.50 6.67
CA GLY A 52 1.31 -11.50 5.65
C GLY A 52 0.57 -10.98 4.41
N PHE A 53 0.74 -9.69 4.10
CA PHE A 53 0.27 -9.01 2.88
C PHE A 53 1.47 -8.53 2.05
N PRO A 54 2.23 -9.44 1.41
CA PRO A 54 3.43 -9.08 0.66
C PRO A 54 3.17 -8.07 -0.46
N GLU A 55 1.98 -8.09 -1.07
CA GLU A 55 1.58 -7.14 -2.11
C GLU A 55 1.52 -5.69 -1.62
N ILE A 56 1.12 -5.46 -0.36
CA ILE A 56 1.11 -4.11 0.24
C ILE A 56 2.55 -3.64 0.44
N SER A 57 3.43 -4.54 0.87
CA SER A 57 4.83 -4.21 1.04
C SER A 57 5.52 -3.87 -0.28
N GLU A 58 5.25 -4.64 -1.32
CA GLU A 58 5.83 -4.44 -2.65
C GLU A 58 5.35 -3.12 -3.25
N LEU A 59 4.05 -2.81 -3.18
CA LEU A 59 3.52 -1.52 -3.62
C LEU A 59 4.18 -0.36 -2.85
N GLY A 60 4.27 -0.48 -1.52
CA GLY A 60 4.92 0.51 -0.67
C GLY A 60 6.37 0.77 -1.06
N GLU A 61 7.14 -0.29 -1.32
CA GLU A 61 8.54 -0.19 -1.74
C GLU A 61 8.70 0.54 -3.08
N VAL A 62 7.90 0.17 -4.09
CA VAL A 62 8.00 0.76 -5.43
C VAL A 62 7.63 2.24 -5.40
N VAL A 63 6.57 2.59 -4.67
CA VAL A 63 6.08 3.97 -4.56
C VAL A 63 7.02 4.82 -3.71
N GLU A 64 7.45 4.35 -2.54
CA GLU A 64 8.45 5.03 -1.70
C GLU A 64 9.71 5.38 -2.50
N ARG A 65 10.25 4.39 -3.24
CA ARG A 65 11.43 4.59 -4.08
C ARG A 65 11.17 5.63 -5.16
N LEU A 66 10.01 5.58 -5.81
CA LEU A 66 9.65 6.52 -6.86
C LEU A 66 9.55 7.94 -6.30
N LEU A 67 8.86 8.15 -5.18
CA LEU A 67 8.73 9.47 -4.55
C LEU A 67 10.08 10.00 -4.05
N THR A 68 10.99 9.11 -3.64
CA THR A 68 12.35 9.49 -3.23
C THR A 68 13.18 10.03 -4.40
N HIS A 69 13.07 9.42 -5.59
CA HIS A 69 13.89 9.81 -6.75
C HIS A 69 13.20 10.80 -7.69
N ARG A 70 11.86 10.83 -7.68
CA ARG A 70 11.00 11.63 -8.56
C ARG A 70 9.77 12.15 -7.77
N PRO A 71 9.97 13.03 -6.77
CA PRO A 71 8.88 13.54 -5.94
C PRO A 71 7.76 14.18 -6.76
N GLN A 72 8.08 14.84 -7.87
CA GLN A 72 7.11 15.46 -8.79
C GLN A 72 6.09 14.50 -9.43
N ALA A 73 6.35 13.19 -9.40
CA ALA A 73 5.44 12.18 -9.96
C ALA A 73 4.32 11.76 -8.98
N TYR A 74 4.28 12.33 -7.77
CA TYR A 74 3.31 11.98 -6.73
C TYR A 74 1.85 12.06 -7.24
N SER A 75 1.52 13.11 -7.98
CA SER A 75 0.16 13.37 -8.49
C SER A 75 -0.33 12.32 -9.49
N GLN A 76 0.59 11.62 -10.18
CA GLN A 76 0.27 10.53 -11.09
C GLN A 76 0.29 9.15 -10.40
N VAL A 77 1.21 8.97 -9.46
CA VAL A 77 1.51 7.64 -8.87
C VAL A 77 0.63 7.36 -7.66
N VAL A 78 0.48 8.31 -6.76
CA VAL A 78 -0.22 8.12 -5.47
C VAL A 78 -1.70 7.78 -5.67
N PRO A 79 -2.48 8.43 -6.56
CA PRO A 79 -3.87 8.04 -6.79
C PRO A 79 -4.02 6.59 -7.27
N ASN A 80 -3.11 6.15 -8.15
CA ASN A 80 -3.08 4.77 -8.64
C ASN A 80 -2.74 3.79 -7.52
N ALA A 81 -1.75 4.12 -6.68
CA ALA A 81 -1.39 3.31 -5.52
C ALA A 81 -2.53 3.21 -4.49
N ILE A 82 -3.22 4.31 -4.19
CA ILE A 82 -4.43 4.31 -3.33
C ILE A 82 -5.51 3.40 -3.93
N GLY A 83 -5.73 3.47 -5.25
CA GLY A 83 -6.66 2.58 -5.94
C GLY A 83 -6.32 1.10 -5.75
N ILE A 84 -5.05 0.72 -5.93
CA ILE A 84 -4.58 -0.64 -5.71
C ILE A 84 -4.77 -1.06 -4.25
N LEU A 85 -4.43 -0.22 -3.27
CA LEU A 85 -4.62 -0.52 -1.85
C LEU A 85 -6.09 -0.75 -1.48
N LYS A 86 -7.01 0.03 -2.08
CA LYS A 86 -8.47 -0.18 -1.92
C LYS A 86 -8.91 -1.53 -2.49
N ASP A 87 -8.35 -1.93 -3.63
CA ASP A 87 -8.64 -3.22 -4.24
C ASP A 87 -8.07 -4.39 -3.41
N ILE A 88 -6.83 -4.28 -2.92
CA ILE A 88 -6.23 -5.23 -1.99
C ILE A 88 -7.11 -5.38 -0.75
N HIS A 89 -7.50 -4.27 -0.12
CA HIS A 89 -8.37 -4.28 1.05
C HIS A 89 -9.68 -5.02 0.77
N ARG A 90 -10.33 -4.74 -0.37
CA ARG A 90 -11.59 -5.39 -0.76
C ARG A 90 -11.42 -6.90 -0.95
N GLU A 91 -10.40 -7.32 -1.69
CA GLU A 91 -10.18 -8.74 -1.97
C GLU A 91 -9.79 -9.50 -0.70
N ARG A 92 -8.86 -8.97 0.10
CA ARG A 92 -8.42 -9.60 1.35
C ARG A 92 -9.52 -9.66 2.41
N SER A 93 -10.36 -8.64 2.53
CA SER A 93 -11.54 -8.66 3.41
C SER A 93 -12.58 -9.69 2.96
N ALA A 94 -12.61 -10.04 1.66
CA ALA A 94 -13.40 -11.14 1.12
C ALA A 94 -12.67 -12.49 1.15
N SER A 95 -11.55 -12.60 1.88
CA SER A 95 -10.69 -13.80 1.93
C SER A 95 -10.19 -14.29 0.56
N ARG A 96 -10.05 -13.37 -0.41
CA ARG A 96 -9.50 -13.63 -1.74
C ARG A 96 -8.04 -13.20 -1.80
N GLU A 97 -7.29 -13.83 -2.70
CA GLU A 97 -5.93 -13.41 -3.02
C GLU A 97 -5.97 -12.22 -3.98
N PHE A 98 -4.96 -11.35 -3.90
CA PHE A 98 -4.76 -10.24 -4.81
C PHE A 98 -3.38 -10.40 -5.45
N ASP A 99 -3.35 -10.58 -6.77
CA ASP A 99 -2.10 -10.64 -7.52
C ASP A 99 -1.76 -9.23 -8.02
N LEU A 100 -0.74 -8.64 -7.40
CA LEU A 100 -0.25 -7.31 -7.75
C LEU A 100 0.39 -7.26 -9.14
N SER A 101 0.93 -8.38 -9.64
CA SER A 101 1.64 -8.44 -10.91
C SER A 101 0.71 -8.33 -12.12
N GLU A 102 -0.55 -8.75 -11.96
CA GLU A 102 -1.59 -8.66 -12.98
C GLU A 102 -2.25 -7.26 -13.01
N ASP A 103 -1.97 -6.39 -12.03
CA ASP A 103 -2.52 -5.03 -12.00
C ASP A 103 -1.79 -4.10 -12.98
N GLY A 104 -2.53 -3.61 -13.98
CA GLY A 104 -2.00 -2.69 -14.98
C GLY A 104 -1.47 -1.37 -14.40
N ARG A 105 -2.06 -0.86 -13.31
CA ARG A 105 -1.59 0.35 -12.63
C ARG A 105 -0.27 0.09 -11.93
N PHE A 106 -0.13 -1.08 -11.29
CA PHE A 106 1.14 -1.45 -10.65
C PHE A 106 2.27 -1.58 -11.66
N THR A 107 2.01 -2.24 -12.78
CA THR A 107 2.99 -2.36 -13.88
C THR A 107 3.45 -0.99 -14.39
N GLN A 108 2.53 -0.04 -14.53
CA GLN A 108 2.85 1.35 -14.89
C GLN A 108 3.72 2.03 -13.83
N ILE A 109 3.34 1.97 -12.55
CA ILE A 109 4.11 2.56 -11.45
C ILE A 109 5.52 1.97 -11.41
N ARG A 110 5.65 0.64 -11.57
CA ARG A 110 6.94 -0.05 -11.56
C ARG A 110 7.83 0.40 -12.70
N SER A 111 7.27 0.62 -13.89
CA SER A 111 8.02 1.12 -15.05
C SER A 111 8.59 2.53 -14.84
N LEU A 112 7.91 3.36 -14.03
CA LEU A 112 8.36 4.72 -13.68
C LEU A 112 9.40 4.75 -12.56
N SER A 113 9.54 3.64 -11.82
CA SER A 113 10.47 3.47 -10.69
C SER A 113 11.82 2.87 -11.12
N LEU A 114 11.97 2.50 -12.40
CA LEU A 114 13.21 2.06 -13.06
C LEU A 114 13.88 3.21 -13.81
#